data_AF-A0A6N7FEK7-F1
#
_entry.id   AF-A0A6N7FEK7-F1
#
_cell.length_a   1.000
_cell.length_b   1.000
_cell.length_c   1.000
_cell.angle_alpha   90.00
_cell.angle_beta   90.00
_cell.angle_gamma   90.00
#
_symmetry.space_group_name_H-M   'P 1'
#
loop_
_entity.id
_entity.type
_entity.pdbx_description
1 polymer ?
#
loop_
_entity_poly.entity_id
_entity_poly.type
_entity_poly.pdbx_seq_one_letter_code
_entity_poly.pdbx_strand_id
1 'polypeptide(L)'
;MPRIRLDILLACGVVLAAAPAAADDASDFYAGRNVTIVQFGAEPHPAFGDAPVVYDLTRDDEQMNILKFIFKSTEFGRITLAPPGVPAPRAKALREAFRAAATSDGLKKDAQRRKMAIEPMTAEETEKMLLDLVDAPQAIVDRAIASMHR
;
A
#
# COMPACT_ATOMS: atom_id res chain seq x y z
N MET A 1 38.89 11.61 -16.49
CA MET A 1 37.91 11.80 -15.40
C MET A 1 36.71 12.56 -15.94
N PRO A 2 35.51 11.95 -16.04
CA PRO A 2 34.35 12.60 -16.64
C PRO A 2 33.66 13.52 -15.62
N ARG A 3 33.34 14.74 -16.04
CA ARG A 3 32.55 15.73 -15.28
C ARG A 3 31.08 15.30 -15.28
N ILE A 4 30.57 14.89 -14.12
CA ILE A 4 29.14 14.67 -13.89
C ILE A 4 28.44 16.03 -14.03
N ARG A 5 27.47 16.12 -14.94
CA ARG A 5 26.73 17.36 -15.23
C ARG A 5 25.90 17.78 -14.03
N LEU A 6 26.01 19.05 -13.68
CA LEU A 6 25.33 19.74 -12.57
C LEU A 6 23.79 19.69 -12.68
N ASP A 7 23.26 19.29 -13.83
CA ASP A 7 21.84 19.26 -14.18
C ASP A 7 21.03 18.19 -13.42
N ILE A 8 21.68 17.18 -12.85
CA ILE A 8 20.99 16.09 -12.13
C ILE A 8 20.61 16.49 -10.69
N LEU A 9 21.33 17.44 -10.08
CA LEU A 9 21.04 17.86 -8.70
C LEU A 9 19.82 18.79 -8.59
N LEU A 10 19.43 19.45 -9.68
CA LEU A 10 18.30 20.39 -9.66
C LEU A 10 16.93 19.68 -9.61
N ALA A 11 16.84 18.45 -10.12
CA ALA A 11 15.58 17.70 -10.16
C ALA A 11 15.10 17.23 -8.77
N CYS A 12 16.00 16.98 -7.81
CA CYS A 12 15.61 16.61 -6.45
C CYS A 12 15.22 17.81 -5.57
N GLY A 13 15.72 19.01 -5.87
CA GLY A 13 15.39 20.23 -5.11
C GLY A 13 13.96 20.72 -5.35
N VAL A 14 13.46 20.56 -6.59
CA VAL A 14 12.12 21.02 -6.97
C VAL A 14 11.01 20.20 -6.33
N VAL A 15 11.23 18.90 -6.09
CA VAL A 15 10.21 18.04 -5.46
C VAL A 15 10.00 18.39 -3.97
N LEU A 16 11.05 18.85 -3.27
CA LEU A 16 10.95 19.16 -1.83
C LEU A 16 10.34 20.55 -1.57
N ALA A 17 10.55 21.52 -2.47
CA ALA A 17 9.97 22.87 -2.34
C ALA A 17 8.49 22.93 -2.76
N ALA A 18 8.01 21.97 -3.56
CA ALA A 18 6.60 21.89 -3.95
C ALA A 18 5.69 21.31 -2.85
N ALA A 19 6.25 20.61 -1.86
CA ALA A 19 5.48 20.00 -0.77
C ALA A 19 4.78 21.03 0.15
N PRO A 20 5.41 22.10 0.64
CA PRO A 20 4.72 23.10 1.46
C PRO A 20 3.71 23.92 0.64
N ALA A 21 4.06 24.30 -0.60
CA ALA A 21 3.16 25.07 -1.46
C ALA A 21 1.87 24.31 -1.81
N ALA A 22 1.94 23.00 -2.02
CA ALA A 22 0.76 22.15 -2.21
C ALA A 22 -0.03 21.91 -0.91
N ALA A 23 0.61 22.01 0.26
CA ALA A 23 -0.05 21.85 1.57
C ALA A 23 -0.83 23.11 1.97
N ASP A 24 -0.32 24.30 1.66
CA ASP A 24 -1.02 25.58 1.90
C ASP A 24 -2.28 25.69 1.03
N ASP A 25 -2.19 25.34 -0.26
CA ASP A 25 -3.33 25.32 -1.20
C ASP A 25 -4.40 24.30 -0.77
N ALA A 26 -3.97 23.15 -0.22
CA ALA A 26 -4.89 22.16 0.34
C ALA A 26 -5.58 22.70 1.59
N SER A 27 -4.87 23.38 2.49
CA SER A 27 -5.45 23.97 3.71
C SER A 27 -6.53 25.00 3.37
N ASP A 28 -6.26 25.91 2.43
CA ASP A 28 -7.23 26.92 1.98
C ASP A 28 -8.44 26.29 1.28
N PHE A 29 -8.24 25.20 0.53
CA PHE A 29 -9.34 24.46 -0.10
C PHE A 29 -10.33 23.88 0.93
N TYR A 30 -9.85 23.46 2.10
CA TYR A 30 -10.68 22.90 3.18
C TYR A 30 -11.17 23.93 4.19
N ALA A 31 -10.70 25.18 4.11
CA ALA A 31 -11.09 26.24 5.03
C ALA A 31 -12.62 26.45 5.05
N GLY A 32 -13.21 26.40 6.25
CA GLY A 32 -14.65 26.56 6.45
C GLY A 32 -15.52 25.39 5.98
N ARG A 33 -14.94 24.27 5.55
CA ARG A 33 -15.66 23.05 5.16
C ARG A 33 -15.59 21.99 6.26
N ASN A 34 -16.68 21.23 6.40
CA ASN A 34 -16.66 20.02 7.20
C ASN A 34 -16.00 18.89 6.39
N VAL A 35 -14.83 18.44 6.82
CA VAL A 35 -14.11 17.33 6.20
C VAL A 35 -14.34 16.06 7.02
N THR A 36 -14.96 15.06 6.40
CA THR A 36 -15.09 13.73 6.99
C THR A 36 -13.96 12.85 6.48
N ILE A 37 -13.19 12.28 7.40
CA ILE A 37 -12.12 11.33 7.09
C ILE A 37 -12.69 9.92 7.22
N VAL A 38 -12.45 9.09 6.20
CA VAL A 38 -12.75 7.65 6.20
C VAL A 38 -11.48 6.91 5.81
N GLN A 39 -11.15 5.85 6.53
CA GLN A 39 -9.95 5.06 6.30
C GLN A 39 -10.23 3.90 5.35
N PHE A 40 -9.32 3.62 4.42
CA PHE A 40 -9.46 2.54 3.42
C PHE A 40 -8.53 1.33 3.68
N GLY A 41 -7.82 1.32 4.82
CA GLY A 41 -7.01 0.17 5.23
C GLY A 41 -7.82 -0.90 5.95
N ALA A 42 -7.33 -2.14 5.94
CA ALA A 42 -7.93 -3.27 6.65
C ALA A 42 -8.18 -2.98 8.14
N GLU A 43 -7.25 -2.27 8.78
CA GLU A 43 -7.26 -1.94 10.20
C GLU A 43 -7.18 -0.41 10.40
N PRO A 44 -7.80 0.14 11.45
CA PRO A 44 -7.72 1.57 11.77
C PRO A 44 -6.29 1.95 12.14
N HIS A 45 -5.77 3.02 11.52
CA HIS A 45 -4.42 3.50 11.75
C HIS A 45 -4.40 4.62 12.81
N PRO A 46 -3.51 4.57 13.83
CA PRO A 46 -3.50 5.51 14.95
C PRO A 46 -3.41 7.00 14.56
N ALA A 47 -2.82 7.29 13.39
CA ALA A 47 -2.71 8.66 12.89
C ALA A 47 -4.07 9.34 12.58
N PHE A 48 -5.16 8.58 12.46
CA PHE A 48 -6.49 9.10 12.10
C PHE A 48 -7.48 9.13 13.27
N GLY A 49 -7.04 8.81 14.49
CA GLY A 49 -7.90 8.85 15.69
C GLY A 49 -9.16 8.00 15.53
N ASP A 50 -10.32 8.59 15.82
CA ASP A 50 -11.63 7.92 15.80
C ASP A 50 -12.30 7.87 14.41
N ALA A 51 -11.57 8.21 13.34
CA ALA A 51 -12.12 8.12 11.99
C ALA A 51 -12.50 6.66 11.66
N PRO A 52 -13.72 6.38 11.16
CA PRO A 52 -14.13 5.02 10.86
C PRO A 52 -13.33 4.43 9.70
N VAL A 53 -13.21 3.11 9.67
CA VAL A 53 -12.79 2.41 8.44
C VAL A 53 -13.99 2.28 7.51
N VAL A 54 -13.74 2.23 6.20
CA VAL A 54 -14.80 2.14 5.18
C VAL A 54 -15.74 0.96 5.40
N TYR A 55 -15.23 -0.11 6.03
CA TYR A 55 -15.96 -1.31 6.40
C TYR A 55 -17.06 -1.04 7.43
N ASP A 56 -16.86 -0.10 8.35
CA ASP A 56 -17.86 0.27 9.38
C ASP A 56 -19.10 0.95 8.78
N LEU A 57 -18.98 1.43 7.54
CA LEU A 57 -20.05 2.14 6.82
C LEU A 57 -20.91 1.21 5.95
N THR A 58 -20.59 -0.09 5.93
CA THR A 58 -21.34 -1.09 5.16
C THR A 58 -22.66 -1.41 5.84
N ARG A 59 -23.71 -1.65 5.03
CA ARG A 59 -25.06 -1.94 5.54
C ARG A 59 -25.35 -3.42 5.71
N ASP A 60 -24.62 -4.26 4.96
CA ASP A 60 -24.82 -5.69 4.88
C ASP A 60 -23.49 -6.40 4.53
N ASP A 61 -23.49 -7.72 4.69
CA ASP A 61 -22.33 -8.56 4.41
C ASP A 61 -21.94 -8.56 2.93
N GLU A 62 -22.87 -8.31 2.01
CA GLU A 62 -22.57 -8.24 0.58
C GLU A 62 -21.68 -7.03 0.29
N GLN A 63 -22.05 -5.85 0.78
CA GLN A 63 -21.25 -4.63 0.67
C GLN A 63 -19.89 -4.79 1.33
N MET A 64 -19.85 -5.37 2.53
CA MET A 64 -18.60 -5.68 3.23
C MET A 64 -17.67 -6.54 2.36
N ASN A 65 -18.20 -7.61 1.77
CA ASN A 65 -17.41 -8.53 0.95
C ASN A 65 -16.94 -7.89 -0.37
N ILE A 66 -17.76 -7.03 -0.98
CA ILE A 66 -17.37 -6.26 -2.17
C ILE A 66 -16.24 -5.29 -1.83
N LEU A 67 -16.36 -4.52 -0.74
CA LEU A 67 -15.31 -3.58 -0.32
C LEU A 67 -14.03 -4.31 0.05
N LYS A 68 -14.12 -5.42 0.79
CA LYS A 68 -12.96 -6.26 1.10
C LYS A 68 -12.29 -6.74 -0.18
N PHE A 69 -13.04 -7.20 -1.18
CA PHE A 69 -12.45 -7.62 -2.45
C PHE A 69 -11.73 -6.47 -3.16
N ILE A 70 -12.35 -5.28 -3.25
CA ILE A 70 -11.76 -4.10 -3.90
C ILE A 70 -10.46 -3.66 -3.19
N PHE A 71 -10.52 -3.48 -1.87
CA PHE A 71 -9.41 -2.91 -1.11
C PHE A 71 -8.34 -3.92 -0.70
N LYS A 72 -8.64 -5.22 -0.64
CA LYS A 72 -7.62 -6.25 -0.34
C LYS A 72 -6.47 -6.25 -1.34
N SER A 73 -6.73 -5.83 -2.59
CA SER A 73 -5.65 -5.63 -3.58
C SER A 73 -4.68 -4.50 -3.22
N THR A 74 -5.13 -3.50 -2.46
CA THR A 74 -4.30 -2.35 -2.04
C THR A 74 -3.40 -2.65 -0.85
N GLU A 75 -3.68 -3.72 -0.11
CA GLU A 75 -2.81 -4.23 0.96
C GLU A 75 -1.48 -4.77 0.39
N PHE A 76 -1.48 -5.18 -0.89
CA PHE A 76 -0.24 -5.49 -1.57
C PHE A 76 0.55 -4.21 -1.87
N GLY A 77 1.59 -3.95 -1.08
CA GLY A 77 2.53 -2.88 -1.37
C GLY A 77 3.40 -3.19 -2.60
N ARG A 78 4.43 -4.03 -2.42
CA ARG A 78 5.32 -4.44 -3.51
C ARG A 78 5.57 -5.94 -3.45
N ILE A 79 4.88 -6.68 -4.33
CA ILE A 79 5.01 -8.14 -4.41
C ILE A 79 6.28 -8.50 -5.20
N THR A 80 7.06 -9.44 -4.67
CA THR A 80 8.16 -10.07 -5.39
C THR A 80 7.78 -11.51 -5.71
N LEU A 81 7.86 -11.90 -6.97
CA LEU A 81 7.47 -13.22 -7.46
C LEU A 81 8.64 -13.89 -8.17
N ALA A 82 8.72 -15.21 -8.01
CA ALA A 82 9.64 -16.05 -8.78
C ALA A 82 8.88 -16.72 -9.95
N PRO A 83 9.56 -17.08 -11.05
CA PRO A 83 8.92 -17.78 -12.15
C PRO A 83 8.41 -19.17 -11.71
N PRO A 84 7.44 -19.76 -12.44
CA PRO A 84 6.99 -21.12 -12.19
C PRO A 84 8.13 -22.13 -12.40
N GLY A 85 8.08 -23.25 -11.67
CA GLY A 85 9.05 -24.34 -11.79
C GLY A 85 10.33 -24.19 -10.98
N VAL A 86 10.44 -23.17 -10.11
CA VAL A 86 11.56 -23.06 -9.17
C VAL A 86 11.51 -24.23 -8.18
N PRO A 87 12.61 -25.01 -8.03
CA PRO A 87 12.66 -26.11 -7.07
C PRO A 87 12.35 -25.66 -5.64
N ALA A 88 11.56 -26.43 -4.90
CA ALA A 88 11.10 -26.08 -3.55
C ALA A 88 12.23 -25.65 -2.59
N PRO A 89 13.42 -26.31 -2.55
CA PRO A 89 14.53 -25.84 -1.71
C PRO A 89 15.04 -24.44 -2.09
N ARG A 90 15.02 -24.08 -3.37
CA ARG A 90 15.42 -22.74 -3.83
C ARG A 90 14.36 -21.69 -3.52
N ALA A 91 13.07 -22.03 -3.69
CA ALA A 91 11.98 -21.14 -3.32
C ALA A 91 12.03 -20.80 -1.82
N LYS A 92 12.26 -21.81 -0.97
CA LYS A 92 12.45 -21.63 0.47
C LYS A 92 13.61 -20.69 0.78
N ALA A 93 14.79 -20.93 0.19
CA ALA A 93 15.96 -20.08 0.39
C ALA A 93 15.71 -18.62 -0.03
N LEU A 94 15.00 -18.38 -1.13
CA LEU A 94 14.64 -17.03 -1.58
C LEU A 94 13.68 -16.33 -0.61
N ARG A 95 12.66 -17.03 -0.10
CA ARG A 95 11.71 -16.50 0.89
C ARG A 95 12.43 -16.11 2.19
N GLU A 96 13.30 -16.99 2.68
CA GLU A 96 14.10 -16.74 3.89
C GLU A 96 15.06 -15.55 3.72
N ALA A 97 15.78 -15.49 2.59
CA ALA A 97 16.68 -14.38 2.30
C ALA A 97 15.94 -13.04 2.17
N PHE A 98 14.79 -13.04 1.49
CA PHE A 98 13.95 -11.86 1.36
C PHE A 98 13.47 -11.37 2.73
N ARG A 99 12.97 -12.29 3.58
CA ARG A 99 12.52 -11.93 4.94
C ARG A 99 13.65 -11.32 5.75
N ALA A 100 14.82 -11.96 5.77
CA ALA A 100 15.99 -11.46 6.48
C ALA A 100 16.40 -10.06 6.02
N ALA A 101 16.39 -9.79 4.72
CA ALA A 101 16.68 -8.47 4.17
C ALA A 101 15.62 -7.43 4.54
N ALA A 102 14.34 -7.78 4.38
CA ALA A 102 13.19 -6.91 4.63
C ALA A 102 13.04 -6.53 6.11
N THR A 103 13.51 -7.36 7.03
CA THR A 103 13.49 -7.09 8.47
C THR A 103 14.85 -6.66 9.03
N SER A 104 15.86 -6.44 8.18
CA SER A 104 17.21 -6.07 8.62
C SER A 104 17.24 -4.70 9.29
N ASP A 105 18.11 -4.54 10.29
CA ASP A 105 18.26 -3.26 11.00
C ASP A 105 18.80 -2.15 10.10
N GLY A 106 19.61 -2.51 9.09
CA GLY A 106 20.09 -1.57 8.07
C GLY A 106 18.92 -0.97 7.29
N LEU A 107 18.00 -1.81 6.80
CA LEU A 107 16.82 -1.33 6.09
C LEU A 107 15.91 -0.49 7.00
N LYS A 108 15.68 -0.90 8.25
CA LYS A 108 14.87 -0.14 9.21
C LYS A 108 15.44 1.26 9.47
N LYS A 109 16.74 1.38 9.72
CA LYS A 109 17.41 2.67 9.93
C LYS A 109 17.30 3.57 8.69
N ASP A 110 17.51 3.00 7.51
CA ASP A 110 17.39 3.73 6.25
C ASP A 110 15.95 4.17 5.96
N ALA A 111 14.97 3.31 6.23
CA ALA A 111 13.55 3.63 6.12
C ALA A 111 13.16 4.78 7.04
N GLN A 112 13.58 4.74 8.30
CA GLN A 112 13.36 5.82 9.27
C GLN A 112 14.02 7.13 8.83
N ARG A 113 15.30 7.10 8.42
CA ARG A 113 16.02 8.28 7.90
C ARG A 113 15.29 8.92 6.73
N ARG A 114 14.69 8.10 5.86
CA ARG A 114 13.96 8.54 4.67
C ARG A 114 12.47 8.77 4.92
N LYS A 115 11.98 8.60 6.15
CA LYS A 115 10.56 8.68 6.52
C LYS A 115 9.68 7.77 5.64
N MET A 116 10.18 6.58 5.32
CA MET A 116 9.45 5.56 4.55
C MET A 116 8.83 4.55 5.50
N ALA A 117 7.52 4.33 5.37
CA ALA A 117 6.86 3.19 5.99
C ALA A 117 7.24 1.91 5.23
N ILE A 118 7.78 0.92 5.95
CA ILE A 118 8.09 -0.41 5.41
C ILE A 118 7.54 -1.43 6.40
N GLU A 119 6.51 -2.15 5.98
CA GLU A 119 5.80 -3.15 6.77
C GLU A 119 5.83 -4.48 6.00
N PRO A 120 6.88 -5.29 6.14
CA PRO A 120 7.02 -6.52 5.36
C PRO A 120 6.06 -7.60 5.84
N MET A 121 5.25 -8.12 4.91
CA MET A 121 4.50 -9.36 5.10
C MET A 121 5.42 -10.59 5.01
N THR A 122 4.98 -11.70 5.57
CA THR A 122 5.58 -13.02 5.34
C THR A 122 5.18 -13.58 3.98
N ALA A 123 5.91 -14.61 3.51
CA ALA A 123 5.57 -15.27 2.26
C ALA A 123 4.21 -15.97 2.35
N GLU A 124 3.91 -16.55 3.51
CA GLU A 124 2.70 -17.28 3.82
C GLU A 124 1.48 -16.35 3.85
N GLU A 125 1.60 -15.18 4.49
CA GLU A 125 0.54 -14.16 4.49
C GLU A 125 0.27 -13.63 3.08
N THR A 126 1.34 -13.37 2.31
CA THR A 126 1.23 -12.88 0.93
C THR A 126 0.57 -13.93 0.03
N GLU A 127 0.99 -15.19 0.15
CA GLU A 127 0.44 -16.32 -0.62
C GLU A 127 -1.05 -16.53 -0.30
N LYS A 128 -1.41 -16.54 0.98
CA LYS A 128 -2.81 -16.63 1.40
C LYS A 128 -3.66 -15.49 0.84
N MET A 129 -3.19 -14.26 0.98
CA MET A 129 -3.92 -13.09 0.49
C MET A 129 -4.13 -13.14 -1.02
N LEU A 130 -3.12 -13.61 -1.77
CA LEU A 130 -3.19 -13.74 -3.22
C LEU A 130 -4.19 -14.82 -3.63
N LEU A 131 -4.14 -15.99 -2.99
CA LEU A 131 -5.08 -17.08 -3.26
C LEU A 131 -6.52 -16.66 -2.95
N ASP A 132 -6.76 -16.00 -1.81
CA ASP A 132 -8.09 -15.50 -1.48
C ASP A 132 -8.64 -14.50 -2.53
N LEU A 133 -7.76 -13.74 -3.19
CA LEU A 133 -8.16 -12.81 -4.25
C LEU A 133 -8.46 -13.53 -5.57
N VAL A 134 -7.64 -14.52 -5.92
CA VAL A 134 -7.79 -15.33 -7.14
C VAL A 134 -9.00 -16.26 -7.05
N ASP A 135 -9.29 -16.79 -5.86
CA ASP A 135 -10.39 -17.71 -5.59
C ASP A 135 -11.70 -16.99 -5.21
N ALA A 136 -11.74 -15.66 -5.34
CA ALA A 136 -12.93 -14.88 -5.02
C ALA A 136 -14.14 -15.32 -5.88
N PRO A 137 -15.35 -15.46 -5.30
CA PRO A 137 -16.53 -15.86 -6.06
C PRO A 137 -16.81 -14.90 -7.22
N GLN A 138 -17.08 -15.43 -8.41
CA GLN A 138 -17.31 -14.62 -9.62
C GLN A 138 -18.40 -13.55 -9.42
N ALA A 139 -19.44 -13.87 -8.65
CA ALA A 139 -20.50 -12.91 -8.32
C ALA A 139 -19.97 -11.66 -7.59
N ILE A 140 -18.98 -11.81 -6.70
CA ILE A 140 -18.34 -10.68 -6.01
C ILE A 140 -17.48 -9.88 -6.99
N VAL A 141 -16.74 -10.56 -7.86
CA VAL A 141 -15.91 -9.93 -8.89
C VAL A 141 -16.76 -9.06 -9.82
N ASP A 142 -17.85 -9.61 -10.34
CA ASP A 142 -18.75 -8.91 -11.27
C ASP A 142 -19.37 -7.67 -10.61
N ARG A 143 -19.75 -7.78 -9.33
CA ARG A 143 -20.32 -6.67 -8.55
C ARG A 143 -19.30 -5.59 -8.23
N ALA A 144 -18.06 -5.98 -7.91
CA ALA A 144 -16.97 -5.05 -7.71
C ALA A 144 -16.68 -4.23 -8.98
N ILE A 145 -16.58 -4.90 -10.14
CA ILE A 145 -16.40 -4.25 -11.44
C ILE A 145 -17.54 -3.27 -11.72
N ALA A 146 -18.80 -3.71 -11.53
CA ALA A 146 -19.97 -2.85 -11.74
C ALA A 146 -20.01 -1.63 -10.81
N SER A 147 -19.38 -1.71 -9.64
CA SER A 147 -19.32 -0.61 -8.66
C SER A 147 -18.24 0.42 -8.98
N MET A 148 -17.18 0.05 -9.70
CA MET A 148 -16.06 0.94 -10.07
C MET A 148 -16.30 1.72 -11.37
N HIS A 149 -17.23 1.28 -12.22
CA HIS A 149 -17.51 1.88 -13.54
C HIS A 149 -18.78 2.75 -13.58
N ARG A 150 -19.28 3.22 -12.44
CA ARG A 150 -20.41 4.18 -12.39
C ARG A 150 -19.95 5.63 -12.43
#